data_AF-A0A970XAP6-F1
#
_entry.id   AF-A0A970XAP6-F1
#
_cell.length_a   1.000
_cell.length_b   1.000
_cell.length_c   1.000
_cell.angle_alpha   90.00
_cell.angle_beta   90.00
_cell.angle_gamma   90.00
#
_symmetry.space_group_name_H-M   'P 1'
#
loop_
_entity.id
_entity.type
_entity.pdbx_description
1 polymer ?
#
loop_
_entity_poly.entity_id
_entity_poly.type
_entity_poly.pdbx_seq_one_letter_code
_entity_poly.pdbx_strand_id
1 'polypeptide(L)'
;MKSQKKFLSTGEFAEKHQIHPANLRKLLVDKRIPGVISTGRALLIPEDAPLPKHGDKTMYPYIEDVYLSLDAYCKQTGASKARVISMFENDEIPEAVTAGGRMFLPNGLKLDSDKRVKSGSYVNWRYIYGKDDPELTEEYRKKGYIPIGEYAKNNKVSKVIMKKLYENGELEQAVLDGTTIYLPENYKIPQAILDRELELKKKNRKKSDKPRGRRKKNVENKNEP
;
A
#
# COMPACT_ATOMS: atom_id res chain seq x y z
N MET A 1 -17.73 9.72 21.47
CA MET A 1 -16.57 9.27 20.69
C MET A 1 -15.41 9.09 21.65
N LYS A 2 -14.84 7.87 21.78
CA LYS A 2 -13.67 7.67 22.64
C LYS A 2 -12.49 8.35 21.95
N SER A 3 -11.87 9.34 22.59
CA SER A 3 -10.62 9.93 22.10
C SER A 3 -9.60 8.81 21.98
N GLN A 4 -9.23 8.42 20.76
CA GLN A 4 -8.11 7.50 20.55
C GLN A 4 -6.90 8.11 21.25
N LYS A 5 -6.26 7.34 22.15
CA LYS A 5 -5.05 7.79 22.81
C LYS A 5 -3.98 7.93 21.73
N LYS A 6 -3.56 9.16 21.48
CA LYS A 6 -2.50 9.46 20.52
C LYS A 6 -1.16 9.21 21.20
N PHE A 7 -0.29 8.49 20.50
CA PHE A 7 1.08 8.23 20.94
C PHE A 7 2.05 8.95 20.03
N LEU A 8 3.16 9.40 20.60
CA LEU A 8 4.25 10.06 19.91
C LEU A 8 5.49 9.19 19.98
N SER A 9 6.31 9.27 18.93
CA SER A 9 7.68 8.79 18.96
C SER A 9 8.54 9.70 19.83
N THR A 10 9.74 9.21 20.17
CA THR A 10 10.74 10.01 20.90
C THR A 10 11.06 11.33 20.19
N GLY A 11 11.12 11.35 18.85
CA GLY A 11 11.38 12.57 18.09
C GLY A 11 10.24 13.58 18.19
N GLU A 12 9.03 13.12 17.91
CA GLU A 12 7.81 13.95 17.96
C GLU A 12 7.55 14.50 19.36
N PHE A 13 7.77 13.70 20.41
CA PHE A 13 7.62 14.14 21.79
C PHE A 13 8.68 15.18 22.19
N ALA A 14 9.93 15.00 21.75
CA ALA A 14 11.00 15.97 22.01
C ALA A 14 10.69 17.33 21.38
N GLU A 15 10.21 17.32 20.13
CA GLU A 15 9.81 18.50 19.38
C GLU A 15 8.63 19.22 20.05
N LYS A 16 7.57 18.47 20.39
CA LYS A 16 6.37 19.02 21.05
C LYS A 16 6.71 19.76 22.34
N HIS A 17 7.63 19.22 23.15
CA HIS A 17 8.01 19.80 24.42
C HIS A 17 9.25 20.70 24.36
N GLN A 18 9.78 20.98 23.16
CA GLN A 18 10.98 21.80 22.94
C GLN A 18 12.20 21.37 23.76
N ILE A 19 12.36 20.06 23.95
CA ILE A 19 13.49 19.47 24.67
C ILE A 19 14.47 18.83 23.70
N HIS A 20 15.77 18.93 24.00
CA HIS A 20 16.78 18.30 23.18
C HIS A 20 16.61 16.75 23.18
N PRO A 21 16.65 16.05 22.03
CA PRO A 21 16.42 14.59 21.96
C PRO A 21 17.34 13.75 22.84
N ALA A 22 18.56 14.23 23.13
CA ALA A 22 19.48 13.56 24.05
C ALA A 22 18.98 13.61 25.51
N ASN A 23 18.37 14.72 25.94
CA ASN A 23 17.83 14.87 27.28
C ASN A 23 16.58 14.01 27.45
N LEU A 24 15.70 13.99 26.44
CA LEU A 24 14.55 13.08 26.46
C LEU A 24 14.98 11.62 26.55
N ARG A 25 16.02 11.21 25.80
CA ARG A 25 16.57 9.85 25.89
C ARG A 25 17.04 9.51 27.30
N LYS A 26 17.70 10.44 28.00
CA LYS A 26 18.07 10.25 29.42
C LYS A 26 16.84 10.05 30.29
N LEU A 27 15.83 10.91 30.16
CA LEU A 27 14.57 10.81 30.91
C LEU A 27 13.85 9.47 30.68
N LEU A 28 13.88 8.96 29.44
CA LEU A 28 13.32 7.66 29.09
C LEU A 28 14.14 6.52 29.72
N VAL A 29 15.47 6.53 29.58
CA VAL A 29 16.34 5.52 30.24
C VAL A 29 16.11 5.49 31.76
N ASP A 30 15.98 6.67 32.37
CA ASP A 30 15.70 6.84 33.79
C ASP A 30 14.23 6.57 34.16
N LYS A 31 13.39 6.19 33.19
CA LYS A 31 11.97 5.85 33.37
C LYS A 31 11.16 6.97 34.01
N ARG A 32 11.43 8.22 33.64
CA ARG A 32 10.86 9.42 34.28
C ARG A 32 9.57 9.93 33.64
N ILE A 33 9.13 9.30 32.55
CA ILE A 33 7.93 9.68 31.80
C ILE A 33 6.88 8.59 32.02
N PRO A 34 5.68 8.93 32.52
CA PRO A 34 4.64 7.95 32.81
C PRO A 34 3.97 7.41 31.54
N GLY A 35 3.46 6.19 31.62
CA GLY A 35 2.62 5.59 30.58
C GLY A 35 3.35 5.20 29.29
N VAL A 36 4.68 5.25 29.28
CA VAL A 36 5.49 4.84 28.12
C VAL A 36 5.32 3.35 27.88
N ILE A 37 5.03 3.00 26.62
CA ILE A 37 4.90 1.60 26.18
C ILE A 37 6.18 1.22 25.41
N SER A 38 6.81 0.13 25.83
CA SER A 38 7.96 -0.45 25.12
C SER A 38 7.49 -1.51 24.14
N THR A 39 7.83 -1.34 22.87
CA THR A 39 7.53 -2.32 21.81
C THR A 39 8.80 -3.06 21.37
N GLY A 40 9.84 -3.07 22.21
CA GLY A 40 11.18 -3.63 21.96
C GLY A 40 12.04 -2.81 21.00
N ARG A 41 11.48 -2.36 19.87
CA ARG A 41 12.17 -1.56 18.85
C ARG A 41 11.93 -0.05 18.94
N ALA A 42 10.89 0.34 19.66
CA ALA A 42 10.47 1.73 19.81
C ALA A 42 9.80 1.93 21.17
N LEU A 43 9.71 3.19 21.58
CA LEU A 43 8.96 3.64 22.73
C LEU A 43 7.79 4.47 22.23
N LEU A 44 6.58 4.12 22.65
CA LEU A 44 5.37 4.89 22.40
C LEU A 44 5.10 5.74 23.64
N ILE A 45 5.17 7.05 23.47
CA ILE A 45 5.00 8.01 24.56
C ILE A 45 3.59 8.61 24.43
N PRO A 46 2.72 8.53 25.45
CA PRO A 46 1.41 9.18 25.40
C PRO A 46 1.57 10.67 25.12
N GLU A 47 0.73 11.22 24.24
CA GLU A 47 0.82 12.62 23.83
C GLU A 47 0.66 13.63 24.99
N ASP A 48 -0.05 13.20 26.02
CA ASP A 48 -0.40 13.92 27.24
C ASP A 48 0.53 13.60 28.42
N ALA A 49 1.59 12.81 28.21
CA ALA A 49 2.52 12.46 29.27
C ALA A 49 3.24 13.71 29.82
N PRO A 50 3.17 13.99 31.13
CA PRO A 50 3.85 15.13 31.71
C PRO A 50 5.37 14.92 31.73
N LEU A 51 6.11 16.02 31.54
CA LEU A 51 7.54 16.05 31.83
C LEU A 51 7.78 16.10 33.35
N PRO A 52 8.86 15.46 33.85
CA PRO A 52 9.20 15.52 35.27
C PRO A 52 9.55 16.94 35.69
N LYS A 53 9.08 17.36 36.86
CA LYS A 53 9.44 18.65 37.45
C LYS A 53 10.89 18.63 37.95
N HIS A 54 11.50 19.80 38.09
CA HIS A 54 12.84 19.91 38.66
C HIS A 54 12.87 19.30 40.07
N GLY A 55 13.86 18.45 40.35
CA GLY A 55 13.97 17.72 41.63
C GLY A 55 13.03 16.52 41.80
N ASP A 56 12.10 16.27 40.87
CA ASP A 56 11.32 15.02 40.87
C ASP A 56 12.30 13.84 40.76
N LYS A 57 11.97 12.71 41.40
CA LYS A 57 12.73 11.46 41.38
C LYS A 57 11.86 10.25 41.06
N THR A 58 10.59 10.48 40.72
CA THR A 58 9.60 9.43 40.48
C THR A 58 9.95 8.64 39.21
N MET A 59 9.94 7.31 39.33
CA MET A 59 10.16 6.37 38.24
C MET A 59 8.87 5.64 37.89
N TYR A 60 8.63 5.44 36.61
CA TYR A 60 7.44 4.80 36.06
C TYR A 60 7.89 3.59 35.22
N PRO A 61 7.55 2.36 35.61
CA PRO A 61 7.88 1.19 34.80
C PRO A 61 7.24 1.31 33.42
N TYR A 62 7.95 0.83 32.41
CA TYR A 62 7.39 0.73 31.07
C TYR A 62 6.33 -0.34 31.02
N ILE A 63 5.31 -0.06 30.23
CA ILE A 63 4.29 -1.04 29.91
C ILE A 63 4.80 -1.85 28.72
N GLU A 64 4.91 -3.16 28.89
CA GLU A 64 5.42 -4.07 27.86
C GLU A 64 4.26 -4.85 27.24
N ASP A 65 4.49 -5.44 26.06
CA ASP A 65 3.58 -6.36 25.37
C ASP A 65 2.16 -5.86 25.09
N VAL A 66 1.91 -4.54 25.14
CA VAL A 66 0.61 -3.97 24.77
C VAL A 66 0.50 -3.75 23.26
N TYR A 67 1.59 -3.30 22.63
CA TYR A 67 1.65 -3.03 21.20
C TYR A 67 2.83 -3.77 20.55
N LEU A 68 2.58 -4.28 19.35
CA LEU A 68 3.56 -4.93 18.50
C LEU A 68 3.84 -4.03 17.30
N SER A 69 5.10 -3.97 16.88
CA SER A 69 5.41 -3.41 15.55
C SER A 69 4.70 -4.21 14.46
N LEU A 70 4.33 -3.58 13.34
CA LEU A 70 3.74 -4.27 12.18
C LEU A 70 4.49 -5.57 11.81
N ASP A 71 5.82 -5.53 11.78
CA ASP A 71 6.65 -6.69 11.47
C ASP A 71 6.48 -7.83 12.47
N ALA A 72 6.47 -7.51 13.76
CA ALA A 72 6.30 -8.50 14.83
C ALA A 72 4.89 -9.10 14.79
N TYR A 73 3.87 -8.25 14.63
CA TYR A 73 2.48 -8.67 14.52
C TYR A 73 2.25 -9.63 13.34
N CYS A 74 2.74 -9.27 12.15
CA CYS A 74 2.61 -10.12 10.95
C CYS A 74 3.34 -11.45 11.10
N LYS A 75 4.51 -11.47 11.75
CA LYS A 75 5.23 -12.73 12.03
C LYS A 75 4.45 -13.62 13.00
N GLN A 76 3.84 -13.04 14.02
CA GLN A 76 3.09 -13.78 15.04
C GLN A 76 1.77 -14.35 14.50
N THR A 77 1.06 -13.58 13.67
CA THR A 77 -0.28 -13.95 13.18
C THR A 77 -0.26 -14.64 11.81
N GLY A 78 0.87 -14.56 11.08
CA GLY A 78 0.95 -14.97 9.68
C GLY A 78 0.23 -14.03 8.72
N ALA A 79 -0.29 -12.89 9.19
CA ALA A 79 -0.94 -11.90 8.35
C ALA A 79 0.07 -11.25 7.37
N SER A 80 -0.40 -10.91 6.17
CA SER A 80 0.42 -10.17 5.21
C SER A 80 0.52 -8.70 5.62
N LYS A 81 1.72 -8.09 5.52
CA LYS A 81 1.89 -6.66 5.84
C LYS A 81 0.97 -5.77 5.00
N ALA A 82 0.80 -6.11 3.72
CA ALA A 82 -0.06 -5.36 2.80
C ALA A 82 -1.52 -5.33 3.26
N ARG A 83 -2.05 -6.45 3.78
CA ARG A 83 -3.40 -6.50 4.36
C ARG A 83 -3.54 -5.58 5.54
N VAL A 84 -2.62 -5.68 6.50
CA VAL A 84 -2.70 -4.90 7.73
C VAL A 84 -2.65 -3.40 7.42
N ILE A 85 -1.78 -2.99 6.50
CA ILE A 85 -1.71 -1.61 6.02
C ILE A 85 -3.02 -1.20 5.34
N SER A 86 -3.56 -2.03 4.44
CA SER A 86 -4.83 -1.73 3.78
C SER A 86 -5.99 -1.62 4.78
N MET A 87 -6.07 -2.51 5.77
CA MET A 87 -7.07 -2.43 6.84
C MET A 87 -6.93 -1.12 7.64
N PHE A 88 -5.70 -0.72 7.95
CA PHE A 88 -5.43 0.53 8.64
C PHE A 88 -5.85 1.76 7.83
N GLU A 89 -5.47 1.82 6.55
CA GLU A 89 -5.80 2.92 5.65
C GLU A 89 -7.31 3.08 5.40
N ASN A 90 -8.08 1.99 5.56
CA ASN A 90 -9.54 1.99 5.46
C ASN A 90 -10.25 2.10 6.81
N ASP A 91 -9.53 2.42 7.90
CA ASP A 91 -10.07 2.55 9.27
C ASP A 91 -10.76 1.27 9.80
N GLU A 92 -10.36 0.10 9.29
CA GLU A 92 -10.90 -1.20 9.71
C GLU A 92 -10.23 -1.73 11.00
N ILE A 93 -9.13 -1.12 11.43
CA ILE A 93 -8.41 -1.45 12.67
C ILE A 93 -8.15 -0.18 13.49
N PRO A 94 -9.20 0.41 14.09
CA PRO A 94 -9.13 1.70 14.77
C PRO A 94 -8.26 1.67 16.05
N GLU A 95 -7.87 0.50 16.54
CA GLU A 95 -6.97 0.37 17.70
C GLU A 95 -5.49 0.44 17.33
N ALA A 96 -5.16 0.37 16.03
CA ALA A 96 -3.80 0.54 15.56
C ALA A 96 -3.36 2.01 15.74
N VAL A 97 -2.09 2.20 16.11
CA VAL A 97 -1.52 3.52 16.40
C VAL A 97 -0.31 3.78 15.53
N THR A 98 -0.10 5.05 15.19
CA THR A 98 1.08 5.50 14.45
C THR A 98 1.92 6.43 15.30
N ALA A 99 3.25 6.22 15.26
CA ALA A 99 4.22 7.05 15.95
C ALA A 99 5.53 7.05 15.16
N GLY A 100 6.08 8.23 14.84
CA GLY A 100 7.32 8.37 14.09
C GLY A 100 7.26 7.70 12.71
N GLY A 101 6.12 7.78 12.03
CA GLY A 101 5.87 7.16 10.73
C GLY A 101 5.80 5.64 10.73
N ARG A 102 5.74 4.99 11.92
CA ARG A 102 5.63 3.54 12.05
C ARG A 102 4.28 3.17 12.65
N MET A 103 3.74 2.04 12.20
CA MET A 103 2.47 1.50 12.68
C MET A 103 2.70 0.41 13.73
N PHE A 104 1.88 0.45 14.78
CA PHE A 104 1.88 -0.48 15.89
C PHE A 104 0.46 -1.00 16.12
N LEU A 105 0.35 -2.29 16.39
CA LEU A 105 -0.93 -3.00 16.55
C LEU A 105 -1.05 -3.54 17.97
N PRO A 106 -2.24 -3.51 18.59
CA PRO A 106 -2.44 -4.12 19.89
C PRO A 106 -2.05 -5.60 19.86
N ASN A 107 -1.37 -6.04 20.91
CA ASN A 107 -1.09 -7.45 21.11
C ASN A 107 -2.42 -8.19 21.35
N GLY A 108 -2.64 -9.27 20.61
CA GLY A 108 -3.89 -10.01 20.64
C GLY A 108 -5.01 -9.46 19.74
N LEU A 109 -4.77 -8.39 18.96
CA LEU A 109 -5.71 -7.98 17.91
C LEU A 109 -5.97 -9.15 16.97
N LYS A 110 -7.25 -9.51 16.78
CA LYS A 110 -7.68 -10.52 15.81
C LYS A 110 -8.19 -9.81 14.56
N LEU A 111 -7.58 -10.09 13.41
CA LEU A 111 -8.10 -9.60 12.13
C LEU A 111 -9.22 -10.50 11.64
N ASP A 112 -10.38 -9.92 11.40
CA ASP A 112 -11.49 -10.61 10.75
C ASP A 112 -11.08 -11.16 9.38
N SER A 113 -11.74 -12.24 8.96
CA SER A 113 -11.50 -12.87 7.65
C SER A 113 -11.52 -11.83 6.54
N ASP A 114 -10.44 -11.76 5.76
CA ASP A 114 -10.30 -10.74 4.73
C ASP A 114 -11.23 -11.03 3.54
N LYS A 115 -12.34 -10.29 3.47
CA LYS A 115 -13.30 -10.37 2.36
C LYS A 115 -12.67 -9.98 1.01
N ARG A 116 -11.48 -9.34 1.00
CA ARG A 116 -10.72 -8.99 -0.20
C ARG A 116 -9.93 -10.16 -0.79
N VAL A 117 -9.70 -11.22 -0.03
CA VAL A 117 -9.01 -12.43 -0.52
C VAL A 117 -10.03 -13.36 -1.15
N LYS A 118 -10.11 -13.37 -2.49
CA LYS A 118 -10.87 -14.36 -3.25
C LYS A 118 -9.90 -15.39 -3.85
N SER A 119 -10.14 -16.68 -3.59
CA SER A 119 -9.35 -17.80 -4.12
C SER A 119 -7.85 -17.75 -3.80
N GLY A 120 -7.49 -17.38 -2.56
CA GLY A 120 -6.11 -17.42 -2.07
C GLY A 120 -5.19 -16.31 -2.60
N SER A 121 -5.72 -15.37 -3.38
CA SER A 121 -5.00 -14.19 -3.87
C SER A 121 -5.67 -12.91 -3.39
N TYR A 122 -4.88 -11.91 -3.00
CA TYR A 122 -5.39 -10.55 -2.78
C TYR A 122 -5.85 -10.01 -4.12
N VAL A 123 -7.16 -10.00 -4.31
CA VAL A 123 -7.74 -9.21 -5.38
C VAL A 123 -7.64 -7.76 -4.90
N ASN A 124 -7.02 -6.90 -5.70
CA ASN A 124 -7.20 -5.45 -5.57
C ASN A 124 -6.64 -4.73 -4.31
N TRP A 125 -5.44 -5.05 -3.82
CA TRP A 125 -4.78 -4.19 -2.80
C TRP A 125 -4.38 -2.79 -3.33
N ARG A 126 -4.45 -2.57 -4.65
CA ARG A 126 -4.40 -1.25 -5.28
C ARG A 126 -5.81 -0.73 -5.61
N TYR A 127 -6.80 -1.01 -4.76
CA TYR A 127 -8.04 -0.25 -4.76
C TYR A 127 -7.70 1.17 -4.33
N ILE A 128 -7.28 1.97 -5.30
CA ILE A 128 -7.41 3.41 -5.22
C ILE A 128 -8.91 3.63 -5.36
N TYR A 129 -9.55 4.24 -4.36
CA TYR A 129 -10.92 4.73 -4.45
C TYR A 129 -11.17 5.32 -5.85
N GLY A 130 -12.14 4.77 -6.59
CA GLY A 130 -12.47 5.20 -7.97
C GLY A 130 -11.88 4.41 -9.14
N LYS A 131 -11.25 3.24 -8.91
CA LYS A 131 -10.70 2.42 -10.03
C LYS A 131 -11.64 1.36 -10.58
N ASP A 132 -12.55 0.83 -9.77
CA ASP A 132 -13.54 -0.16 -10.18
C ASP A 132 -14.78 0.00 -9.28
N ASP A 133 -15.32 1.22 -9.19
CA ASP A 133 -16.58 1.45 -8.48
C ASP A 133 -17.73 0.77 -9.25
N PRO A 134 -18.38 -0.28 -8.69
CA PRO A 134 -19.44 -1.01 -9.38
C PRO A 134 -20.63 -0.11 -9.69
N GLU A 135 -20.96 0.83 -8.80
CA GLU A 135 -22.11 1.72 -8.95
C GLU A 135 -21.86 2.71 -10.09
N LEU A 136 -20.66 3.29 -10.13
CA LEU A 136 -20.23 4.17 -11.21
C LEU A 136 -20.21 3.44 -12.56
N THR A 137 -19.73 2.20 -12.58
CA THR A 137 -19.70 1.37 -13.79
C THR A 137 -21.11 1.09 -14.31
N GLU A 138 -22.08 0.88 -13.41
CA GLU A 138 -23.47 0.65 -13.78
C GLU A 138 -24.15 1.93 -14.30
N GLU A 139 -23.80 3.10 -13.75
CA GLU A 139 -24.26 4.40 -14.27
C GLU A 139 -23.76 4.66 -15.70
N TYR A 140 -22.47 4.45 -15.96
CA TYR A 140 -21.90 4.60 -17.30
C TYR A 140 -22.49 3.60 -18.29
N ARG A 141 -22.74 2.35 -17.87
CA ARG A 141 -23.44 1.35 -18.70
C ARG A 141 -24.84 1.80 -19.10
N LYS A 142 -25.61 2.39 -18.17
CA LYS A 142 -26.93 2.97 -18.50
C LYS A 142 -26.83 4.10 -19.54
N LYS A 143 -25.71 4.80 -19.58
CA LYS A 143 -25.40 5.85 -20.58
C LYS A 143 -24.80 5.28 -21.88
N GLY A 144 -24.67 3.96 -22.02
CA GLY A 144 -24.10 3.30 -23.20
C GLY A 144 -22.58 3.33 -23.27
N TYR A 145 -21.89 3.46 -22.13
CA TYR A 145 -20.44 3.41 -22.03
C TYR A 145 -19.96 2.15 -21.33
N ILE A 146 -18.85 1.58 -21.81
CA ILE A 146 -18.16 0.45 -21.19
C ILE A 146 -16.69 0.78 -20.89
N PRO A 147 -16.10 0.19 -19.83
CA PRO A 147 -14.69 0.38 -19.53
C PRO A 147 -13.79 -0.06 -20.70
N ILE A 148 -12.72 0.69 -20.96
CA ILE A 148 -11.77 0.45 -22.05
C ILE A 148 -11.18 -0.97 -22.02
N GLY A 149 -11.04 -1.55 -20.83
CA GLY A 149 -10.56 -2.92 -20.65
C GLY A 149 -11.55 -3.97 -21.16
N GLU A 150 -12.85 -3.75 -20.91
CA GLU A 150 -13.93 -4.60 -21.40
C GLU A 150 -14.11 -4.41 -22.91
N TYR A 151 -14.12 -3.16 -23.38
CA TYR A 151 -14.17 -2.82 -24.80
C TYR A 151 -13.03 -3.49 -25.59
N ALA A 152 -11.79 -3.40 -25.09
CA ALA A 152 -10.62 -4.03 -25.71
C ALA A 152 -10.76 -5.56 -25.81
N LYS A 153 -11.32 -6.20 -24.78
CA LYS A 153 -11.58 -7.64 -24.76
C LYS A 153 -12.64 -8.03 -25.80
N ASN A 154 -13.74 -7.30 -25.85
CA ASN A 154 -14.85 -7.57 -26.79
C ASN A 154 -14.39 -7.43 -28.25
N ASN A 155 -13.50 -6.46 -28.52
CA ASN A 155 -12.97 -6.19 -29.85
C ASN A 155 -11.65 -6.93 -30.17
N LYS A 156 -11.15 -7.78 -29.26
CA LYS A 156 -9.88 -8.52 -29.40
C LYS A 156 -8.64 -7.62 -29.66
N VAL A 157 -8.66 -6.41 -29.11
CA VAL A 157 -7.58 -5.41 -29.18
C VAL A 157 -6.79 -5.42 -27.87
N SER A 158 -5.49 -5.11 -27.94
CA SER A 158 -4.67 -4.97 -26.73
C SER A 158 -5.10 -3.76 -25.88
N LYS A 159 -5.38 -3.99 -24.58
CA LYS A 159 -5.66 -2.93 -23.59
C LYS A 159 -4.55 -1.86 -23.55
N VAL A 160 -3.29 -2.26 -23.73
CA VAL A 160 -2.15 -1.33 -23.75
C VAL A 160 -2.21 -0.39 -24.95
N ILE A 161 -2.65 -0.89 -26.10
CA ILE A 161 -2.79 -0.08 -27.31
C ILE A 161 -3.94 0.91 -27.11
N MET A 162 -5.11 0.43 -26.66
CA MET A 162 -6.24 1.31 -26.36
C MET A 162 -5.87 2.44 -25.40
N LYS A 163 -5.07 2.14 -24.36
CA LYS A 163 -4.56 3.17 -23.43
C LYS A 163 -3.66 4.19 -24.13
N LYS A 164 -2.77 3.77 -25.02
CA LYS A 164 -1.92 4.69 -25.80
C LYS A 164 -2.72 5.55 -26.76
N LEU A 165 -3.75 4.99 -27.40
CA LEU A 165 -4.63 5.75 -28.29
C LEU A 165 -5.34 6.86 -27.51
N TYR A 166 -5.83 6.53 -26.30
CA TYR A 166 -6.37 7.54 -25.39
C TYR A 166 -5.33 8.62 -25.05
N GLU A 167 -4.12 8.22 -24.63
CA GLU A 167 -3.04 9.15 -24.28
C GLU A 167 -2.61 10.04 -25.46
N ASN A 168 -2.76 9.56 -26.70
CA ASN A 168 -2.49 10.31 -27.92
C ASN A 168 -3.67 11.19 -28.38
N GLY A 169 -4.82 11.14 -27.70
CA GLY A 169 -6.04 11.85 -28.11
C GLY A 169 -6.76 11.22 -29.32
N GLU A 170 -6.43 9.98 -29.69
CA GLU A 170 -7.02 9.26 -30.84
C GLU A 170 -8.38 8.59 -30.50
N LEU A 171 -8.86 8.72 -29.26
CA LEU A 171 -10.16 8.22 -28.80
C LEU A 171 -11.08 9.39 -28.43
N GLU A 172 -11.61 10.08 -29.44
CA GLU A 172 -12.36 11.34 -29.27
C GLU A 172 -13.57 11.25 -28.34
N GLN A 173 -14.21 10.07 -28.27
CA GLN A 173 -15.41 9.86 -27.43
C GLN A 173 -15.09 9.19 -26.08
N ALA A 174 -13.82 9.03 -25.76
CA ALA A 174 -13.42 8.44 -24.49
C ALA A 174 -13.59 9.44 -23.33
N VAL A 175 -14.19 8.96 -22.25
CA VAL A 175 -14.35 9.72 -21.01
C VAL A 175 -13.43 9.12 -19.96
N LEU A 176 -12.62 9.94 -19.30
CA LEU A 176 -11.86 9.52 -18.12
C LEU A 176 -12.65 9.93 -16.88
N ASP A 177 -12.99 8.93 -16.07
CA ASP A 177 -13.55 9.17 -14.74
C ASP A 177 -12.73 8.39 -13.71
N GLY A 178 -12.28 9.11 -12.67
CA GLY A 178 -11.27 8.64 -11.74
C GLY A 178 -10.01 8.14 -12.45
N THR A 179 -9.83 6.82 -12.49
CA THR A 179 -8.69 6.18 -13.16
C THR A 179 -9.09 5.24 -14.30
N THR A 180 -10.38 5.24 -14.65
CA THR A 180 -10.96 4.35 -15.65
C THR A 180 -11.38 5.14 -16.87
N ILE A 181 -10.93 4.67 -18.03
CA ILE A 181 -11.32 5.23 -19.31
C ILE A 181 -12.55 4.46 -19.79
N TYR A 182 -13.61 5.17 -20.12
CA TYR A 182 -14.86 4.66 -20.64
C TYR A 182 -14.99 5.00 -22.12
N LEU A 183 -15.53 4.08 -22.91
CA LEU A 183 -15.81 4.26 -24.33
C LEU A 183 -17.28 3.94 -24.60
N PRO A 184 -17.94 4.64 -25.53
CA PRO A 184 -19.26 4.25 -25.99
C PRO A 184 -19.23 2.79 -26.49
N GLU A 185 -20.24 2.00 -26.15
CA GLU A 185 -20.36 0.60 -26.60
C GLU A 185 -20.30 0.49 -28.12
N ASN A 186 -20.83 1.50 -28.80
CA ASN A 186 -20.96 1.57 -30.25
C ASN A 186 -19.75 2.23 -30.92
N TYR A 187 -18.71 2.59 -30.16
CA TYR A 187 -17.51 3.23 -30.70
C TYR A 187 -16.91 2.32 -31.77
N LYS A 188 -16.60 2.88 -32.94
CA LYS A 188 -15.93 2.15 -34.02
C LYS A 188 -14.46 2.55 -34.02
N ILE A 189 -13.59 1.60 -33.71
CA ILE A 189 -12.14 1.82 -33.83
C ILE A 189 -11.82 2.11 -35.31
N PRO A 190 -11.17 3.24 -35.63
CA PRO A 190 -10.66 3.48 -36.97
C PRO A 190 -9.84 2.30 -37.49
N GLN A 191 -10.14 1.81 -38.70
CA GLN A 191 -9.49 0.63 -39.29
C GLN A 191 -7.96 0.76 -39.34
N ALA A 192 -7.45 1.98 -39.57
CA ALA A 192 -6.02 2.29 -39.56
C ALA A 192 -5.32 1.89 -38.24
N ILE A 193 -6.02 1.95 -37.11
CA ILE A 193 -5.50 1.58 -35.79
C ILE A 193 -5.41 0.05 -35.66
N LEU A 194 -6.42 -0.67 -36.15
CA LEU A 194 -6.43 -2.14 -36.17
C LEU A 194 -5.29 -2.68 -37.05
N ASP A 195 -5.08 -2.04 -38.20
CA ASP A 195 -4.02 -2.40 -39.15
C ASP A 195 -2.64 -2.16 -38.52
N ARG A 196 -2.45 -1.05 -37.80
CA ARG A 196 -1.22 -0.75 -37.05
C ARG A 196 -0.94 -1.77 -35.95
N GLU A 197 -1.96 -2.25 -35.25
CA GLU A 197 -1.81 -3.33 -34.26
C GLU A 197 -1.38 -4.66 -34.90
N LEU A 198 -2.00 -5.02 -36.04
CA LEU A 198 -1.63 -6.22 -36.80
C LEU A 198 -0.16 -6.17 -37.25
N GLU A 199 0.31 -5.01 -37.72
CA GLU A 199 1.72 -4.82 -38.06
C GLU A 199 2.65 -4.96 -36.86
N LEU A 200 2.31 -4.36 -35.71
CA LEU A 200 3.10 -4.47 -34.49
C LEU A 200 3.18 -5.91 -33.99
N LYS A 201 2.06 -6.66 -34.03
CA LYS A 201 2.04 -8.10 -33.70
C LYS A 201 2.93 -8.90 -34.65
N LYS A 202 2.90 -8.61 -35.96
CA LYS A 202 3.78 -9.24 -36.97
C LYS A 202 5.27 -8.95 -36.71
N LYS A 203 5.62 -7.69 -36.41
CA LYS A 203 7.01 -7.27 -36.10
C LYS A 203 7.54 -7.93 -34.82
N ASN A 204 6.70 -8.08 -33.79
CA ASN A 204 7.10 -8.70 -32.53
C ASN A 204 7.27 -10.23 -32.63
N ARG A 205 6.44 -10.93 -33.42
CA ARG A 205 6.64 -12.36 -33.72
C ARG A 205 7.99 -12.64 -34.39
N LYS A 206 8.42 -11.78 -35.33
CA LYS A 206 9.74 -11.91 -35.97
C LYS A 206 10.94 -11.72 -35.01
N LYS A 207 10.74 -11.07 -33.85
CA LYS A 207 11.79 -10.90 -32.83
C LYS A 207 11.88 -12.06 -31.85
N SER A 208 10.77 -12.76 -31.59
CA SER A 208 10.76 -13.93 -30.69
C SER A 208 11.37 -15.19 -31.31
N ASP A 209 11.39 -15.29 -32.64
CA ASP A 209 11.95 -16.42 -33.37
C ASP A 209 13.48 -16.34 -33.57
N LYS A 210 14.14 -15.30 -33.06
CA LYS A 210 15.61 -15.30 -33.02
C LYS A 210 16.06 -16.33 -31.99
N PRO A 211 16.86 -17.34 -32.37
CA PRO A 211 17.34 -18.34 -31.43
C PRO A 211 18.06 -17.64 -30.29
N ARG A 212 17.58 -17.85 -29.06
CA ARG A 212 18.24 -17.35 -27.85
C ARG A 212 19.64 -17.95 -27.82
N GLY A 213 20.65 -17.13 -28.13
CA GLY A 213 22.05 -17.52 -28.08
C GLY A 213 22.32 -18.23 -26.75
N ARG A 214 22.72 -19.50 -26.86
CA ARG A 214 23.01 -20.38 -25.73
C ARG A 214 24.09 -19.70 -24.89
N ARG A 215 23.70 -19.14 -23.74
CA ARG A 215 24.60 -18.45 -22.81
C ARG A 215 25.65 -19.48 -22.35
N LYS A 216 26.88 -19.42 -22.87
CA LYS A 216 27.98 -20.27 -22.42
C LYS A 216 28.19 -19.98 -20.92
N LYS A 217 27.94 -20.96 -20.07
CA LYS A 217 28.37 -20.93 -18.66
C LYS A 217 29.89 -21.08 -18.68
N ASN A 218 30.61 -20.01 -18.38
CA ASN A 218 32.01 -20.12 -17.95
C ASN A 218 31.99 -20.77 -16.56
N VAL A 219 32.44 -22.01 -16.48
CA VAL A 219 32.77 -22.68 -15.23
C VAL A 219 34.26 -22.42 -15.01
N GLU A 220 34.59 -21.43 -14.19
CA GLU A 220 35.93 -21.30 -13.63
C GLU A 220 36.05 -22.32 -12.48
N ASN A 221 36.75 -23.41 -12.75
CA ASN A 221 37.29 -24.29 -11.72
C ASN A 221 38.40 -23.53 -10.99
N LYS A 222 38.14 -23.12 -9.75
CA LYS A 222 39.20 -22.79 -8.79
C LYS A 222 39.36 -23.97 -7.85
N ASN A 223 40.28 -24.85 -8.19
CA ASN A 223 40.95 -25.73 -7.22
C ASN A 223 42.44 -25.52 -7.45
N GLU A 224 43.08 -24.81 -6.51
CA GLU A 224 44.52 -24.92 -6.28
C GLU A 224 44.72 -25.22 -4.78
N PRO A 225 45.79 -25.97 -4.46
CA PRO A 225 45.98 -26.71 -3.21
C PRO A 225 46.22 -25.86 -1.97
#